data_AF-A0A165VR69-F1
#
_entry.id   AF-A0A165VR69-F1
#
_cell.length_a   1.000
_cell.length_b   1.000
_cell.length_c   1.000
_cell.angle_alpha   90.00
_cell.angle_beta   90.00
_cell.angle_gamma   90.00
#
_symmetry.space_group_name_H-M   'P 1'
#
loop_
_entity.id
_entity.type
_entity.pdbx_description
1 polymer ?
#
loop_
_entity_poly.entity_id
_entity_poly.type
_entity_poly.pdbx_seq_one_letter_code
_entity_poly.pdbx_strand_id
1 'polypeptide(L)'
;METAAVAGASCIGSPPTGETAFLLYLVALLSLYESAPSTTPPPIYNGPSGWYYDSIMHSIRNIARRMYTAEEELRAIKDKEPYSGVGPET
;
A
#
# COMPACT_ATOMS: atom_id res chain seq x y z
N MET A 1 -34.54 18.72 36.40
CA MET A 1 -33.20 18.43 36.94
C MET A 1 -33.09 16.92 37.06
N GLU A 2 -32.16 16.18 36.45
CA GLU A 2 -31.04 16.51 35.58
C GLU A 2 -30.51 15.16 35.01
N THR A 3 -30.29 15.12 33.69
CA THR A 3 -29.37 14.28 32.89
C THR A 3 -29.32 12.74 32.99
N ALA A 4 -29.47 12.13 31.81
CA ALA A 4 -29.00 10.80 31.45
C ALA A 4 -27.47 10.69 31.40
N ALA A 5 -26.94 9.47 31.59
CA ALA A 5 -25.63 9.09 31.11
C ALA A 5 -25.72 7.75 30.36
N VAL A 6 -25.76 7.85 29.03
CA VAL A 6 -25.35 6.81 28.10
C VAL A 6 -23.86 6.56 28.34
N ALA A 7 -23.49 5.34 28.72
CA ALA A 7 -22.10 4.86 28.67
C ALA A 7 -21.98 3.89 27.49
N GLY A 8 -21.92 4.47 26.28
CA GLY A 8 -21.31 3.83 25.13
C GLY A 8 -19.82 4.17 25.11
N ALA A 9 -18.97 3.15 25.04
CA ALA A 9 -17.72 3.15 24.28
C ALA A 9 -16.99 1.84 24.58
N SER A 10 -16.79 1.04 23.53
CA SER A 10 -15.97 -0.16 23.51
C SER A 10 -14.69 0.02 24.31
N CYS A 11 -14.33 -1.03 25.04
CA CYS A 11 -12.97 -1.39 25.46
C CYS A 11 -11.87 -0.83 24.53
N ILE A 12 -11.36 0.37 24.83
CA ILE A 12 -10.12 0.90 24.26
C ILE A 12 -9.03 0.70 25.31
N GLY A 13 -7.98 -0.05 24.93
CA GLY A 13 -6.67 0.11 25.55
C GLY A 13 -6.08 -1.14 26.21
N SER A 14 -6.08 -2.29 25.54
CA SER A 14 -4.89 -3.15 25.69
C SER A 14 -3.69 -2.36 25.17
N PRO A 15 -2.52 -2.38 25.84
CA PRO A 15 -1.32 -1.76 25.31
C PRO A 15 -1.07 -2.31 23.90
N PRO A 16 -0.66 -1.47 22.92
CA PRO A 16 -0.40 -1.94 21.57
C PRO A 16 0.66 -3.02 21.63
N THR A 17 0.24 -4.27 21.44
CA THR A 17 1.15 -5.38 21.22
C THR A 17 1.90 -5.11 19.93
N GLY A 18 3.16 -5.55 19.81
CA GLY A 18 3.98 -5.30 18.62
C GLY A 18 3.29 -5.66 17.29
N GLU A 19 2.38 -6.63 17.33
CA GLU A 19 1.54 -7.03 16.20
C GLU A 19 0.64 -5.90 15.69
N THR A 20 -0.01 -5.15 16.58
CA THR A 20 -0.90 -4.03 16.19
C THR A 20 -0.14 -2.90 15.51
N ALA A 21 1.08 -2.60 15.97
CA ALA A 21 1.95 -1.60 15.36
C ALA A 21 2.38 -2.01 13.94
N PHE A 22 2.70 -3.29 13.74
CA PHE A 22 3.04 -3.81 12.42
C PHE A 22 1.87 -3.79 11.44
N LEU A 23 0.66 -4.16 11.89
CA LEU A 23 -0.53 -4.13 11.04
C LEU A 23 -0.86 -2.70 10.57
N LEU A 24 -0.78 -1.72 11.46
CA LEU A 24 -0.99 -0.31 11.09
C LEU A 24 0.06 0.17 10.09
N TYR A 25 1.33 -0.19 10.31
CA TYR A 25 2.40 0.10 9.35
C TYR A 25 2.14 -0.54 7.98
N LEU A 26 1.70 -1.81 7.97
CA LEU A 26 1.41 -2.53 6.74
C LEU A 26 0.27 -1.89 5.95
N VAL A 27 -0.80 -1.49 6.62
CA VAL A 27 -1.92 -0.77 5.98
C VAL A 27 -1.43 0.55 5.37
N ALA A 28 -0.67 1.35 6.12
CA ALA A 28 -0.13 2.61 5.61
C ALA A 28 0.78 2.41 4.39
N LEU A 29 1.62 1.36 4.41
CA LEU A 29 2.49 1.02 3.29
C LEU A 29 1.69 0.61 2.05
N LEU A 30 0.67 -0.23 2.20
CA LEU A 30 -0.16 -0.68 1.08
C LEU A 30 -0.98 0.46 0.48
N SER A 31 -1.59 1.31 1.31
CA SER A 31 -2.31 2.50 0.84
C SER A 31 -1.41 3.46 0.05
N LEU A 32 -0.13 3.56 0.43
CA LEU A 32 0.84 4.35 -0.33
C LEU A 32 1.06 3.77 -1.74
N TYR A 33 1.25 2.44 -1.85
CA TYR A 33 1.41 1.77 -3.15
C TYR A 33 0.15 1.89 -4.02
N GLU A 34 -1.04 1.88 -3.42
CA GLU A 34 -2.30 2.08 -4.14
C GLU A 34 -2.40 3.49 -4.72
N SER A 35 -1.92 4.51 -4.01
CA SER A 35 -1.96 5.93 -4.43
C SER A 35 -0.90 6.33 -5.48
N ALA A 36 -0.39 5.38 -6.28
CA ALA A 36 0.64 5.66 -7.29
C ALA A 36 0.22 6.77 -8.29
N PRO A 37 1.16 7.61 -8.79
CA PRO A 37 2.58 7.70 -8.46
C PRO A 37 2.82 8.74 -7.34
N SER A 38 2.96 8.28 -6.10
CA SER A 38 3.23 9.15 -4.96
C SER A 38 4.73 9.35 -4.78
N THR A 39 5.19 10.60 -4.71
CA THR A 39 6.57 10.95 -4.31
C THR A 39 6.79 10.84 -2.81
N THR A 40 5.79 10.36 -2.08
CA THR A 40 5.83 10.25 -0.62
C THR A 40 6.76 9.10 -0.22
N PRO A 41 7.75 9.35 0.65
CA PRO A 41 8.64 8.29 1.11
C PRO A 41 7.85 7.22 1.88
N PRO A 42 8.25 5.94 1.82
CA PRO A 42 7.62 4.89 2.60
C PRO A 42 7.67 5.20 4.10
N PRO A 43 6.62 4.84 4.87
CA PRO A 43 6.67 4.96 6.32
C PRO A 43 7.84 4.15 6.91
N ILE A 44 8.36 4.58 8.06
CA ILE A 44 9.43 3.87 8.78
C ILE A 44 8.80 3.02 9.89
N TYR A 45 9.06 1.71 9.88
CA TYR A 45 8.63 0.83 10.96
C TYR A 45 9.65 0.83 12.10
N ASN A 46 9.25 1.33 13.28
CA ASN A 46 10.07 1.38 14.50
C ASN A 46 9.67 0.32 15.55
N GLY A 47 8.90 -0.70 15.15
CA GLY A 47 8.43 -1.76 16.05
C GLY A 47 9.38 -2.97 16.12
N PRO A 48 9.03 -3.98 16.94
CA PRO A 48 9.82 -5.21 17.03
C PRO A 48 9.90 -5.91 15.66
N SER A 49 11.12 -6.23 15.20
CA SER A 49 11.35 -7.03 13.99
C SER A 49 11.42 -8.52 14.36
N GLY A 50 10.37 -9.26 14.02
CA GLY A 50 10.36 -10.73 14.11
C GLY A 50 10.48 -11.39 12.74
N TRP A 51 10.63 -12.71 12.72
CA TRP A 51 10.68 -13.50 11.47
C TRP A 51 9.47 -13.24 10.54
N TYR A 52 8.30 -12.96 11.12
CA TYR A 52 7.07 -12.65 10.37
C TYR A 52 7.19 -11.32 9.63
N TYR A 53 7.82 -10.31 10.25
CA TYR A 53 8.06 -9.00 9.65
C TYR A 53 8.93 -9.15 8.40
N ASP A 54 10.07 -9.83 8.54
CA ASP A 54 11.01 -10.02 7.44
C ASP A 54 10.39 -10.82 6.28
N SER A 55 9.65 -11.89 6.60
CA SER A 55 8.99 -12.73 5.61
C SER A 55 7.91 -11.96 4.81
N ILE A 56 7.08 -11.19 5.51
CA ILE A 56 6.02 -10.38 4.88
C ILE A 56 6.64 -9.27 4.04
N MET A 57 7.61 -8.53 4.58
CA MET A 57 8.27 -7.43 3.85
C MET A 57 9.05 -7.93 2.63
N HIS A 58 9.68 -9.10 2.72
CA HIS A 58 10.33 -9.74 1.58
C HIS A 58 9.31 -10.10 0.48
N SER A 59 8.17 -10.69 0.87
CA SER A 59 7.09 -11.05 -0.05
C SER A 59 6.51 -9.82 -0.77
N ILE A 60 6.23 -8.75 -0.03
CA ILE A 60 5.71 -7.49 -0.58
C ILE A 60 6.71 -6.88 -1.57
N ARG A 61 8.01 -6.86 -1.21
CA ARG A 61 9.06 -6.36 -2.11
C ARG A 61 9.10 -7.12 -3.44
N ASN A 62 8.95 -8.45 -3.39
CA ASN A 62 8.95 -9.26 -4.59
C ASN A 62 7.71 -9.01 -5.45
N ILE A 63 6.54 -8.82 -4.84
CA ILE A 63 5.30 -8.44 -5.55
C ILE A 63 5.46 -7.07 -6.21
N ALA A 64 5.89 -6.06 -5.45
CA ALA A 64 6.08 -4.70 -5.96
C ALA A 64 7.08 -4.66 -7.12
N ARG A 65 8.20 -5.39 -7.02
CA ARG A 65 9.17 -5.51 -8.13
C ARG A 65 8.53 -6.07 -9.40
N ARG A 66 7.76 -7.16 -9.29
CA ARG A 66 7.07 -7.75 -10.45
C ARG A 66 6.04 -6.81 -11.06
N MET A 67 5.31 -6.06 -10.22
CA MET A 67 4.35 -5.06 -10.65
C MET A 67 5.04 -3.93 -11.43
N TYR A 68 6.08 -3.32 -10.86
CA TYR A 68 6.82 -2.25 -11.54
C TYR A 68 7.47 -2.71 -12.85
N THR A 69 8.02 -3.92 -12.90
CA THR A 69 8.54 -4.49 -14.14
C THR A 69 7.44 -4.63 -15.20
N ALA A 70 6.27 -5.15 -14.82
CA ALA A 70 5.14 -5.28 -15.75
C ALA A 70 4.62 -3.91 -16.22
N GLU A 71 4.57 -2.91 -15.35
CA GLU A 71 4.18 -1.55 -15.70
C GLU A 71 5.18 -0.91 -16.68
N GLU A 72 6.48 -1.10 -16.47
CA GLU A 72 7.53 -0.59 -17.35
C GLU A 72 7.48 -1.25 -18.73
N GLU A 73 7.29 -2.58 -18.77
CA GLU A 73 7.10 -3.31 -20.04
C GLU A 73 5.85 -2.82 -20.78
N LEU A 74 4.74 -2.58 -20.07
CA LEU A 74 3.51 -2.04 -20.66
C LEU A 74 3.72 -0.63 -21.24
N ARG A 75 4.45 0.24 -20.53
CA ARG A 75 4.82 1.58 -21.03
C ARG A 75 5.66 1.46 -22.29
N ALA A 76 6.68 0.60 -22.28
CA ALA A 76 7.53 0.37 -23.44
C ALA A 76 6.77 -0.20 -24.65
N ILE A 77 5.71 -0.99 -24.44
CA ILE A 77 4.82 -1.46 -25.53
C ILE A 77 4.00 -0.29 -26.08
N LYS A 78 3.35 0.50 -25.21
CA LYS A 78 2.56 1.67 -25.61
C LYS A 78 3.38 2.68 -26.41
N ASP A 79 4.61 2.95 -25.97
CA ASP A 79 5.50 3.89 -26.65
C ASP A 79 6.00 3.36 -27.99
N LYS A 80 6.00 2.03 -28.19
CA LYS A 80 6.40 1.37 -29.43
C LYS A 80 5.26 1.14 -30.40
N GLU A 81 3.99 1.33 -30.01
CA GLU A 81 2.85 1.19 -30.92
C GLU A 81 2.87 2.36 -31.92
N PRO A 82 3.31 2.15 -33.17
CA PRO A 82 3.30 3.22 -34.15
C PRO A 82 1.84 3.46 -34.53
N TYR A 83 1.41 4.72 -34.51
CA TYR A 83 0.13 5.17 -35.05
C TYR A 83 -0.17 4.46 -36.38
N SER A 84 -1.03 3.45 -36.38
CA SER A 84 -1.60 2.91 -37.61
C SER A 84 -2.65 3.89 -38.07
N GLY A 85 -2.17 4.95 -38.75
CA GLY A 85 -3.01 5.98 -39.30
C GLY A 85 -4.12 5.39 -40.13
N VAL A 86 -5.35 5.78 -39.81
CA VAL A 86 -6.49 5.67 -40.70
C VAL A 86 -6.07 6.32 -42.02
N GLY A 87 -5.94 5.51 -43.08
CA GLY A 87 -5.77 6.04 -44.42
C GLY A 87 -7.05 6.78 -44.82
N PRO A 88 -6.96 8.03 -45.31
CA PRO A 88 -8.09 8.64 -46.00
C PRO A 88 -8.10 8.12 -47.44
N GLU A 89 -8.93 7.13 -47.74
CA GLU A 89 -9.24 6.80 -49.13
C GLU A 89 -10.62 7.38 -49.50
N THR A 90 -10.53 8.58 -50.10
CA THR A 90 -11.54 9.24 -50.93
C THR A 90 -11.67 8.55 -52.28
#